data_AF-A0A920M036-F1
#
_entry.id   AF-A0A920M036-F1
#
_cell.length_a   1.000
_cell.length_b   1.000
_cell.length_c   1.000
_cell.angle_alpha   90.00
_cell.angle_beta   90.00
_cell.angle_gamma   90.00
#
_symmetry.space_group_name_H-M   'P 1'
#
loop_
_entity.id
_entity.type
_entity.pdbx_description
1 polymer ?
#
loop_
_entity_poly.entity_id
_entity_poly.type
_entity_poly.pdbx_seq_one_letter_code
_entity_poly.pdbx_strand_id
1 'polypeptide(L)'
;MTKTNINKDQIKFENLHKSFFSDIKNTSCLISSDSVVIQADSKSNSDPASVELSFKDDNYLIYFWDGYSLAEKTTLQSYENALVVFKKFAKKTSKKSKKILNICGQEAAYDFKKCAGF
;
A
#
# COMPACT_ATOMS: atom_id res chain seq x y z
N MET A 1 -11.97 8.67 -24.31
CA MET A 1 -12.44 7.96 -23.10
C MET A 1 -12.93 9.01 -22.11
N THR A 2 -13.99 8.75 -21.35
CA THR A 2 -14.46 9.70 -20.33
C THR A 2 -13.48 9.65 -19.16
N LYS A 3 -12.91 10.80 -18.79
CA LYS A 3 -11.99 10.92 -17.65
C LYS A 3 -12.71 10.44 -16.38
N THR A 4 -12.44 9.21 -15.95
CA THR A 4 -12.99 8.68 -14.70
C THR A 4 -12.31 9.45 -13.57
N ASN A 5 -13.08 10.30 -12.89
CA ASN A 5 -12.55 11.11 -11.83
C ASN A 5 -12.29 10.20 -10.62
N ILE A 6 -11.02 9.88 -10.36
CA ILE A 6 -10.58 8.99 -9.26
C ILE A 6 -11.13 9.48 -7.91
N ASN A 7 -11.33 10.79 -7.76
CA ASN A 7 -11.95 11.38 -6.57
C ASN A 7 -13.39 10.90 -6.31
N LYS A 8 -14.18 10.58 -7.35
CA LYS A 8 -15.52 10.00 -7.16
C LYS A 8 -15.49 8.67 -6.43
N ASP A 9 -14.39 7.94 -6.52
CA ASP A 9 -14.18 6.66 -5.84
C ASP A 9 -13.36 6.78 -4.55
N GLN A 10 -13.15 8.00 -4.03
CA GLN A 10 -12.42 8.28 -2.79
C GLN A 10 -12.87 7.37 -1.64
N ILE A 11 -14.18 7.25 -1.42
CA ILE A 11 -14.77 6.40 -0.37
C ILE A 11 -14.35 4.93 -0.53
N LYS A 12 -14.23 4.42 -1.77
CA LYS A 12 -13.80 3.04 -2.02
C LYS A 12 -12.33 2.84 -1.65
N PHE A 13 -11.47 3.82 -1.95
CA PHE A 13 -10.05 3.76 -1.60
C PHE A 13 -9.83 3.88 -0.09
N GLU A 14 -10.57 4.75 0.59
CA GLU A 14 -10.54 4.85 2.06
C GLU A 14 -11.00 3.55 2.73
N ASN A 15 -12.09 2.96 2.25
CA ASN A 15 -12.59 1.67 2.76
C ASN A 15 -11.60 0.53 2.49
N LEU A 16 -10.96 0.52 1.32
CA LEU A 16 -9.92 -0.44 0.97
C LEU A 16 -8.70 -0.30 1.89
N HIS A 17 -8.27 0.93 2.14
CA HIS A 17 -7.17 1.23 3.05
C HIS A 17 -7.50 0.73 4.46
N LYS A 18 -8.68 1.08 5.00
CA LYS A 18 -9.13 0.56 6.30
C LYS A 18 -9.19 -0.97 6.31
N SER A 19 -9.73 -1.60 5.28
CA SER A 19 -9.88 -3.07 5.25
C SER A 19 -8.53 -3.81 5.25
N PHE A 20 -7.53 -3.32 4.50
CA PHE A 20 -6.24 -4.01 4.37
C PHE A 20 -5.18 -3.55 5.38
N PHE A 21 -5.26 -2.31 5.86
CA PHE A 21 -4.24 -1.68 6.68
C PHE A 21 -4.72 -1.29 8.08
N SER A 22 -5.96 -1.62 8.49
CA SER A 22 -6.45 -1.37 9.87
C SER A 22 -5.54 -1.96 10.96
N ASP A 23 -4.86 -3.08 10.69
CA ASP A 23 -3.94 -3.70 11.65
C ASP A 23 -2.52 -3.10 11.62
N ILE A 24 -2.19 -2.31 10.59
CA ILE A 24 -0.86 -1.77 10.36
C ILE A 24 -0.87 -0.33 10.84
N LYS A 25 -0.30 -0.07 12.02
CA LYS A 25 -0.11 1.30 12.50
C LYS A 25 0.89 2.01 11.58
N ASN A 26 0.61 3.29 11.29
CA ASN A 26 1.39 4.16 10.42
C ASN A 26 1.29 3.83 8.91
N THR A 27 0.09 3.90 8.35
CA THR A 27 -0.09 4.00 6.89
C THR A 27 -1.03 5.15 6.58
N SER A 28 -0.73 5.89 5.51
CA SER A 28 -1.54 6.99 5.02
C SER A 28 -2.07 6.68 3.63
N CYS A 29 -3.27 7.20 3.36
CA CYS A 29 -3.93 7.16 2.07
C CYS A 29 -4.17 8.60 1.61
N LEU A 30 -3.45 9.01 0.56
CA LEU A 30 -3.54 10.32 -0.06
C LEU A 30 -4.35 10.16 -1.35
N ILE A 31 -5.53 10.75 -1.39
CA ILE A 31 -6.41 10.67 -2.57
C ILE A 31 -6.50 12.06 -3.18
N SER A 32 -6.13 12.17 -4.45
CA SER A 32 -6.18 13.37 -5.26
C SER A 32 -7.18 13.22 -6.40
N SER A 33 -7.43 14.31 -7.13
CA SER A 33 -8.37 14.34 -8.26
C SER A 33 -8.03 13.34 -9.37
N ASP A 34 -6.75 13.01 -9.51
CA ASP A 34 -6.19 12.29 -10.65
C ASP A 34 -5.22 11.16 -10.22
N SER A 35 -4.97 11.04 -8.91
CA SER A 35 -4.11 10.00 -8.35
C SER A 35 -4.54 9.57 -6.96
N VAL A 36 -4.13 8.38 -6.56
CA VAL A 36 -4.28 7.84 -5.21
C VAL A 36 -2.98 7.17 -4.80
N VAL A 37 -2.48 7.50 -3.63
CA VAL A 37 -1.23 6.98 -3.06
C VAL A 37 -1.54 6.39 -1.70
N ILE A 38 -1.14 5.14 -1.48
CA ILE A 38 -1.12 4.53 -0.16
C ILE A 38 0.35 4.30 0.20
N GLN A 39 0.81 4.82 1.33
CA GLN A 39 2.20 4.70 1.77
C GLN A 39 2.29 4.42 3.27
N ALA A 40 3.39 3.81 3.70
CA ALA A 40 3.68 3.66 5.12
C ALA A 40 4.28 4.94 5.73
N ASP A 41 3.77 5.39 6.87
CA ASP A 41 4.24 6.53 7.64
C ASP A 41 5.37 6.12 8.60
N SER A 42 6.54 5.80 8.06
CA SER A 42 7.69 5.48 8.91
C SER A 42 8.58 6.71 9.09
N LYS A 43 8.58 7.31 10.29
CA LYS A 43 9.53 8.38 10.66
C LYS A 43 11.00 7.99 10.48
N SER A 44 11.31 6.70 10.45
CA SER A 44 12.67 6.16 10.33
C SER A 44 13.05 5.74 8.90
N ASN A 45 12.11 5.71 7.95
CA ASN A 45 12.39 5.27 6.57
C ASN A 45 12.17 6.43 5.60
N SER A 46 13.25 6.86 4.94
CA SER A 46 13.19 7.96 3.96
C SER A 46 12.42 7.59 2.70
N ASP A 47 12.21 6.30 2.44
CA ASP A 47 11.58 5.81 1.22
C ASP A 47 10.65 4.61 1.53
N PRO A 48 9.49 4.88 2.18
CA PRO A 48 8.60 3.83 2.65
C PRO A 48 7.88 3.12 1.50
N ALA A 49 7.51 1.86 1.74
CA ALA A 49 6.69 1.10 0.81
C ALA A 49 5.40 1.86 0.47
N SER A 50 5.11 1.98 -0.83
CA SER A 50 3.99 2.73 -1.34
C SER A 50 3.38 2.09 -2.58
N VAL A 51 2.09 2.36 -2.80
CA VAL A 51 1.41 2.03 -4.05
C VAL A 51 0.65 3.25 -4.51
N GLU A 52 0.91 3.64 -5.74
CA GLU A 52 0.31 4.78 -6.41
C GLU A 52 -0.50 4.30 -7.63
N LEU A 53 -1.67 4.88 -7.83
CA LEU A 53 -2.42 4.83 -9.08
C LEU A 53 -2.67 6.26 -9.53
N SER A 54 -2.22 6.59 -10.74
CA SER A 54 -2.26 7.93 -11.32
C SER A 54 -2.80 7.85 -12.75
N PHE A 55 -3.51 8.87 -13.21
CA PHE A 55 -4.03 8.93 -14.58
C PHE A 55 -3.21 9.89 -15.44
N LYS A 56 -2.34 9.39 -16.32
CA LYS A 56 -1.52 10.24 -17.22
C LYS A 56 -1.63 9.76 -18.65
N ASP A 57 -1.67 10.71 -19.58
CA ASP A 57 -1.64 10.45 -21.03
C ASP A 57 -2.72 9.45 -21.47
N ASP A 58 -3.97 9.65 -21.03
CA ASP A 58 -5.11 8.74 -21.26
C ASP A 58 -4.92 7.29 -20.76
N ASN A 59 -3.91 7.06 -19.90
CA ASN A 59 -3.60 5.76 -19.32
C ASN A 59 -3.58 5.82 -17.80
N TYR A 60 -3.98 4.72 -17.16
CA TYR A 60 -3.81 4.49 -15.73
C TYR A 60 -2.42 3.91 -15.49
N LEU A 61 -1.58 4.68 -14.81
CA LEU A 61 -0.28 4.27 -14.32
C LEU A 61 -0.44 3.77 -12.89
N ILE A 62 0.09 2.59 -12.63
CA ILE A 62 0.19 2.03 -11.29
C ILE A 62 1.67 1.88 -10.99
N TYR A 63 2.10 2.46 -9.89
CA TYR A 63 3.46 2.37 -9.40
C TYR A 63 3.44 1.69 -8.05
N PHE A 64 4.13 0.56 -7.94
CA PHE A 64 4.29 -0.19 -6.71
C PHE A 64 5.74 -0.09 -6.27
N TRP A 65 5.94 0.32 -5.03
CA TRP A 65 7.24 0.42 -4.38
C TRP A 65 7.22 -0.36 -3.07
N ASP A 66 8.16 -1.27 -2.89
CA ASP A 66 8.22 -2.11 -1.70
C ASP A 66 9.02 -1.51 -0.53
N GLY A 67 9.59 -0.31 -0.71
CA GLY A 67 10.39 0.37 0.31
C GLY A 67 11.83 -0.13 0.43
N TYR A 68 12.29 -0.94 -0.53
CA TYR A 68 13.64 -1.49 -0.55
C TYR A 68 14.25 -1.44 -1.96
N SER A 69 13.83 -2.34 -2.84
CA SER A 69 14.52 -2.52 -4.14
C SER A 69 13.58 -2.95 -5.26
N LEU A 70 12.32 -3.23 -4.94
CA LEU A 70 11.35 -3.71 -5.89
C LEU A 70 10.39 -2.59 -6.24
N ALA A 71 10.54 -2.09 -7.46
CA ALA A 71 9.62 -1.18 -8.12
C ALA A 71 8.91 -1.93 -9.26
N GLU A 72 7.58 -1.96 -9.26
CA GLU A 72 6.79 -2.43 -10.40
C GLU A 72 5.97 -1.26 -10.95
N LYS A 73 6.08 -1.00 -12.26
CA LYS A 73 5.24 -0.04 -12.96
C LYS A 73 4.33 -0.77 -13.94
N THR A 74 3.04 -0.45 -13.91
CA THR A 74 2.06 -1.04 -14.82
C THR A 74 1.22 0.06 -15.46
N THR A 75 1.07 0.03 -16.78
CA THR A 75 0.27 0.97 -17.55
C THR A 75 -0.94 0.26 -18.14
N LEU A 76 -2.14 0.78 -17.91
CA LEU A 76 -3.39 0.18 -18.32
C LEU A 76 -4.32 1.25 -18.91
N GLN A 77 -5.00 0.92 -20.00
CA GLN A 77 -6.00 1.81 -20.59
C GLN A 77 -7.37 1.70 -19.90
N SER A 78 -7.67 0.53 -19.31
CA SER A 78 -8.95 0.29 -18.63
C SER A 78 -8.85 0.58 -17.14
N TYR A 79 -9.76 1.42 -16.64
CA TYR A 79 -9.89 1.76 -15.23
C TYR A 79 -10.17 0.53 -14.35
N GLU A 80 -11.06 -0.36 -14.81
CA GLU A 80 -11.45 -1.55 -14.05
C GLU A 80 -10.26 -2.49 -13.85
N ASN A 81 -9.47 -2.68 -14.90
CA ASN A 81 -8.23 -3.46 -14.82
C ASN A 81 -7.21 -2.78 -13.90
N ALA A 82 -7.11 -1.45 -13.96
CA ALA A 82 -6.23 -0.70 -13.08
C ALA A 82 -6.60 -0.88 -11.61
N LEU A 83 -7.89 -0.84 -11.27
CA LEU A 83 -8.37 -1.12 -9.91
C LEU A 83 -8.06 -2.54 -9.43
N VAL A 84 -8.19 -3.54 -10.31
CA VAL A 84 -7.86 -4.94 -9.99
C VAL A 84 -6.38 -5.08 -9.65
N VAL A 85 -5.51 -4.48 -10.47
CA VAL A 85 -4.06 -4.50 -10.27
C VAL A 85 -3.67 -3.73 -9.00
N PHE A 86 -4.24 -2.55 -8.78
CA PHE A 86 -4.03 -1.76 -7.57
C PHE A 86 -4.43 -2.52 -6.31
N LYS A 87 -5.60 -3.17 -6.30
CA LYS A 87 -6.05 -4.05 -5.20
C LYS A 87 -5.07 -5.20 -4.95
N LYS A 88 -4.53 -5.79 -6.02
CA LYS A 88 -3.54 -6.87 -5.92
C LYS A 88 -2.25 -6.39 -5.26
N PHE A 89 -1.74 -5.22 -5.64
CA PHE A 89 -0.56 -4.61 -5.03
C PHE A 89 -0.81 -4.22 -3.57
N ALA A 90 -1.91 -3.53 -3.26
CA ALA A 90 -2.26 -3.18 -1.88
C ALA A 90 -2.34 -4.42 -0.97
N LYS A 91 -2.93 -5.52 -1.46
CA LYS A 91 -2.98 -6.81 -0.74
C LYS A 91 -1.60 -7.45 -0.57
N LYS A 92 -0.73 -7.34 -1.59
CA LYS A 92 0.67 -7.82 -1.54
C LYS A 92 1.46 -7.06 -0.47
N THR A 93 1.34 -5.73 -0.45
CA THR A 93 1.93 -4.85 0.58
C THR A 93 1.45 -5.21 1.97
N SER A 94 0.13 -5.24 2.20
CA SER A 94 -0.43 -5.58 3.51
C SER A 94 0.03 -6.94 4.04
N LYS A 95 0.04 -7.99 3.19
CA LYS A 95 0.55 -9.31 3.59
C LYS A 95 2.04 -9.29 3.96
N LYS A 96 2.86 -8.59 3.16
CA LYS A 96 4.30 -8.48 3.41
C LYS A 96 4.56 -7.72 4.71
N SER A 97 3.88 -6.60 4.94
CA SER A 97 3.97 -5.82 6.18
C SER A 97 3.49 -6.60 7.41
N LYS A 98 2.37 -7.34 7.31
CA LYS A 98 1.90 -8.23 8.40
C LYS A 98 2.89 -9.35 8.71
N LYS A 99 3.48 -9.96 7.67
CA LYS A 99 4.48 -11.02 7.84
C LYS A 99 5.76 -10.49 8.48
N ILE A 100 6.23 -9.32 8.05
CA ILE A 100 7.40 -8.64 8.66
C ILE A 100 7.11 -8.29 10.12
N LEU A 101 5.93 -7.73 10.42
CA LEU A 101 5.55 -7.42 11.81
C LEU A 101 5.45 -8.68 12.67
N ASN A 102 4.99 -9.81 12.11
CA ASN A 102 4.89 -11.07 12.86
C ASN A 102 6.24 -11.79 13.00
N ILE A 103 7.17 -11.62 12.07
CA ILE A 103 8.56 -12.11 12.20
C ILE A 103 9.32 -11.25 13.23
N CYS A 104 9.22 -9.93 13.12
CA CYS A 104 9.81 -8.98 14.07
C CYS A 104 9.15 -9.07 15.46
N GLY A 105 7.85 -9.39 15.51
CA GLY A 105 7.10 -9.66 16.74
C GLY A 105 7.37 -11.05 17.33
N GLN A 106 7.75 -12.04 16.50
CA GLN A 106 8.27 -13.30 17.01
C GLN A 106 9.70 -13.15 17.53
N GLU A 107 10.54 -12.29 16.95
CA GLU A 107 11.84 -11.94 17.56
C GLU A 107 11.67 -11.19 18.88
N ALA A 108 10.70 -10.27 19.00
CA ALA A 108 10.39 -9.62 20.28
C ALA A 108 9.76 -10.58 21.32
N ALA A 109 8.98 -11.58 20.89
CA ALA A 109 8.40 -12.59 21.78
C ALA A 109 9.38 -13.73 22.14
N TYR A 110 10.37 -14.01 21.29
CA TYR A 110 11.45 -14.96 21.57
C TYR A 110 12.57 -14.35 22.42
N ASP A 111 12.80 -13.04 22.34
CA ASP A 111 13.79 -12.36 23.18
C ASP A 111 13.30 -12.16 24.63
N PHE A 112 11.99 -11.92 24.82
CA PHE A 112 11.41 -11.79 26.18
C PHE A 112 11.37 -13.13 26.95
N LYS A 113 11.24 -14.27 26.25
CA LYS A 113 11.26 -15.60 26.88
C LYS A 113 12.66 -16.13 27.20
N LYS A 114 13.73 -15.50 26.70
CA LYS A 114 15.11 -15.90 27.01
C LYS A 114 15.74 -15.09 28.14
N CYS A 115 15.18 -13.91 28.45
CA CYS A 115 15.60 -13.08 29.59
C CYS A 115 14.71 -13.24 30.85
N ALA A 116 13.53 -13.83 30.74
CA ALA A 116 12.71 -14.21 31.89
C ALA A 116 13.05 -15.64 32.34
N GLY A 117 14.25 -15.82 32.88
CA GLY A 117 14.53 -16.97 33.74
C GLY A 117 13.79 -16.79 35.06
N PHE A 118 12.64 -17.42 35.20
CA PHE A 118 12.01 -17.80 36.47
C PHE A 118 11.12 -19.02 36.24
#